data_AF-A0A3B8XB32-F1
#
_entry.id   AF-A0A3B8XB32-F1
#
_cell.length_a   1.000
_cell.length_b   1.000
_cell.length_c   1.000
_cell.angle_alpha   90.00
_cell.angle_beta   90.00
_cell.angle_gamma   90.00
#
_symmetry.space_group_name_H-M   'P 1'
#
loop_
_entity.id
_entity.type
_entity.pdbx_description
1 polymer ?
#
loop_
_entity_poly.entity_id
_entity_poly.type
_entity_poly.pdbx_seq_one_letter_code
_entity_poly.pdbx_strand_id
1 'polypeptide(L)'
;MAIDRYSYPFTAIVGQEEMKLALVLNAINPSIGGVLIRGEKGTGKSTAVRALARLLPDQQVVEGCHFGCHPDDPEDWCADCRERSRAGKLPVATRRMRVVELPINASEDRVVGTIDLEAALKEGSRRFEPGVLAEANRNILYVDEVNLLDDHIVDVLLDAAAMGVNTVER
;
A
#
# COMPACT_ATOMS: atom_id res chain seq x y z
N MET A 1 -20.00 13.55 9.61
CA MET A 1 -19.10 13.58 8.44
C MET A 1 -18.03 14.64 8.70
N ALA A 2 -16.92 14.26 9.33
CA ALA A 2 -15.83 15.19 9.59
C ALA A 2 -15.14 15.47 8.24
N ILE A 3 -15.38 16.66 7.69
CA ILE A 3 -14.62 17.15 6.54
C ILE A 3 -13.22 17.38 7.08
N ASP A 4 -12.29 16.51 6.70
CA ASP A 4 -10.88 16.60 7.05
C ASP A 4 -10.30 17.89 6.45
N ARG A 5 -10.23 18.92 7.30
CA ARG A 5 -10.17 20.35 6.97
C ARG A 5 -8.87 20.81 6.30
N TYR A 6 -7.98 19.87 5.94
CA TYR A 6 -6.58 20.13 5.59
C TYR A 6 -6.04 19.41 4.34
N SER A 7 -6.86 18.87 3.42
CA SER A 7 -6.29 18.56 2.09
C SER A 7 -6.88 19.35 0.95
N TYR A 8 -5.95 19.69 0.07
CA TYR A 8 -6.18 20.42 -1.14
C TYR A 8 -6.93 19.53 -2.15
N PRO A 9 -7.99 20.02 -2.82
CA PRO A 9 -8.73 19.25 -3.81
C PRO A 9 -7.86 18.89 -5.03
N PHE A 10 -7.99 17.68 -5.57
CA PHE A 10 -7.21 17.23 -6.73
C PHE A 10 -7.46 18.10 -7.97
N THR A 11 -8.72 18.48 -8.19
CA THR A 11 -9.13 19.35 -9.30
C THR A 11 -8.68 20.80 -9.15
N ALA A 12 -8.32 21.23 -7.94
CA ALA A 12 -7.82 22.58 -7.69
C ALA A 12 -6.31 22.72 -7.96
N ILE A 13 -5.60 21.62 -8.23
CA ILE A 13 -4.17 21.62 -8.48
C ILE A 13 -3.88 22.31 -9.81
N VAL A 14 -3.19 23.45 -9.70
CA VAL A 14 -2.84 24.30 -10.82
C VAL A 14 -1.74 23.65 -11.68
N GLY A 15 -2.01 23.51 -12.97
CA GLY A 15 -1.09 22.90 -13.93
C GLY A 15 -0.86 21.41 -13.65
N GLN A 16 0.35 20.92 -13.96
CA GLN A 16 0.77 19.53 -13.77
C GLN A 16 -0.16 18.53 -14.49
N GLU A 17 -0.63 18.89 -15.68
CA GLU A 17 -1.61 18.10 -16.44
C GLU A 17 -1.13 16.67 -16.71
N GLU A 18 0.14 16.50 -17.07
CA GLU A 18 0.74 15.17 -17.29
C GLU A 18 0.74 14.32 -16.02
N MET A 19 1.11 14.90 -14.88
CA MET A 19 1.11 14.19 -13.60
C MET A 19 -0.32 13.81 -13.19
N LYS A 20 -1.27 14.74 -13.31
CA LYS A 20 -2.70 14.46 -13.01
C LYS A 20 -3.23 13.35 -13.89
N LEU A 21 -2.93 13.38 -15.19
CA LEU A 21 -3.32 12.34 -16.14
C LEU A 21 -2.71 10.99 -15.77
N ALA A 22 -1.40 10.93 -15.52
CA ALA A 22 -0.72 9.69 -15.15
C ALA A 22 -1.32 9.05 -13.89
N LEU A 23 -1.59 9.87 -12.87
CA LEU A 23 -2.23 9.43 -11.63
C LEU A 23 -3.65 8.89 -11.87
N VAL A 24 -4.47 9.58 -12.68
CA VAL A 24 -5.82 9.12 -13.02
C VAL A 24 -5.79 7.81 -13.82
N LEU A 25 -4.89 7.70 -14.80
CA LEU A 25 -4.73 6.48 -15.60
C LEU A 25 -4.32 5.30 -14.72
N ASN A 26 -3.36 5.50 -13.81
CA ASN A 26 -2.93 4.46 -12.86
C ASN A 26 -4.05 4.04 -11.90
N ALA A 27 -4.88 5.00 -11.45
CA ALA A 27 -6.04 4.69 -10.61
C ALA A 27 -7.12 3.89 -11.35
N ILE A 28 -7.27 4.08 -12.66
CA ILE A 28 -8.20 3.31 -13.51
C ILE A 28 -7.64 1.93 -13.82
N ASN A 29 -6.37 1.85 -14.21
CA ASN A 29 -5.70 0.61 -14.55
C ASN A 29 -4.33 0.53 -13.85
N PRO A 30 -4.25 -0.15 -12.69
CA PRO A 30 -3.00 -0.38 -11.97
C PRO A 30 -1.96 -1.18 -12.77
N SER A 31 -2.38 -1.94 -13.80
CA SER A 31 -1.48 -2.74 -14.65
C SER A 31 -0.53 -1.90 -15.51
N ILE A 32 -0.76 -0.58 -15.60
CA ILE A 32 0.17 0.36 -16.26
C ILE A 32 1.52 0.39 -15.52
N GLY A 33 1.56 -0.01 -14.25
CA GLY A 33 2.75 0.01 -13.41
C GLY A 33 2.88 1.31 -12.61
N GLY A 34 4.02 1.49 -11.95
CA GLY A 34 4.28 2.65 -11.10
C GLY A 34 4.37 3.97 -11.87
N VAL A 35 4.01 5.07 -11.22
CA VAL A 35 4.16 6.43 -11.77
C VAL A 35 5.39 7.10 -11.18
N LEU A 36 6.39 7.40 -12.02
CA LEU A 36 7.56 8.17 -11.62
C LEU A 36 7.33 9.67 -11.83
N ILE A 37 7.32 10.44 -10.75
CA ILE A 37 7.05 11.89 -10.80
C ILE A 37 8.35 12.67 -10.53
N ARG A 38 8.88 13.31 -11.57
CA ARG A 38 10.06 14.18 -11.47
C ARG A 38 9.65 15.64 -11.23
N GLY A 39 10.35 16.30 -10.30
CA GLY A 39 10.15 17.74 -10.04
C GLY A 39 10.90 18.19 -8.80
N GLU A 40 11.01 19.50 -8.59
CA GLU A 40 11.67 20.08 -7.42
C GLU A 40 10.84 19.90 -6.14
N LYS A 41 11.48 20.08 -4.97
CA LYS A 41 10.75 20.14 -3.70
C LYS A 41 9.77 21.32 -3.70
N GLY A 42 8.59 21.13 -3.10
CA GLY A 42 7.57 22.17 -3.04
C GLY A 42 6.67 22.28 -4.27
N THR A 43 6.82 21.41 -5.27
CA THR A 43 5.96 21.38 -6.48
C THR A 43 4.58 20.75 -6.25
N GLY A 44 4.28 20.26 -5.05
CA GLY A 44 2.94 19.71 -4.74
C GLY A 44 2.69 18.26 -5.17
N LYS A 45 3.75 17.50 -5.53
CA LYS A 45 3.67 16.08 -5.92
C LYS A 45 2.93 15.22 -4.88
N SER A 46 3.36 15.29 -3.62
CA SER A 46 2.71 14.53 -2.53
C SER A 46 1.31 15.06 -2.20
N THR A 47 1.04 16.35 -2.46
CA THR A 47 -0.31 16.92 -2.34
C THR A 47 -1.25 16.31 -3.37
N ALA A 48 -0.81 16.13 -4.61
CA ALA A 48 -1.62 15.54 -5.67
C ALA A 48 -1.97 14.07 -5.39
N VAL A 49 -1.00 13.28 -4.97
CA VAL A 49 -1.22 11.86 -4.63
C VAL A 49 -2.20 11.72 -3.47
N ARG A 50 -2.04 12.52 -2.39
CA ARG A 50 -2.98 12.50 -1.25
C ARG A 50 -4.36 13.02 -1.62
N ALA A 51 -4.46 13.97 -2.54
CA ALA A 51 -5.74 14.48 -3.04
C ALA A 51 -6.47 13.44 -3.89
N LEU A 52 -5.75 12.69 -4.73
CA LEU A 52 -6.31 11.59 -5.52
C LEU A 52 -6.86 10.48 -4.63
N ALA A 53 -6.11 10.06 -3.61
CA ALA A 53 -6.52 8.99 -2.69
C ALA A 53 -7.92 9.22 -2.06
N ARG A 54 -8.32 10.49 -1.89
CA ARG A 54 -9.63 10.86 -1.34
C ARG A 54 -10.78 10.81 -2.33
N LEU A 55 -10.48 10.85 -3.63
CA LEU A 55 -11.47 10.70 -4.69
C LEU A 55 -11.78 9.23 -4.98
N LEU A 56 -10.90 8.33 -4.56
CA LEU A 56 -11.05 6.91 -4.78
C LEU A 56 -12.11 6.33 -3.83
N PRO A 57 -12.89 5.34 -4.30
CA PRO A 57 -14.01 4.80 -3.54
C PRO A 57 -13.53 4.10 -2.26
N ASP A 58 -14.38 4.13 -1.25
CA ASP A 58 -14.18 3.33 -0.05
C ASP A 58 -14.14 1.84 -0.41
N GLN A 59 -13.25 1.09 0.25
CA GLN A 59 -13.01 -0.32 -0.01
C GLN A 59 -13.66 -1.19 1.06
N GLN A 60 -14.21 -2.32 0.64
CA GLN A 60 -14.55 -3.40 1.58
C GLN A 60 -13.28 -4.18 1.94
N VAL A 61 -13.09 -4.41 3.23
CA VAL A 61 -11.96 -5.14 3.79
C VAL A 61 -12.43 -6.08 4.89
N VAL A 62 -11.71 -7.19 5.07
CA VAL A 62 -11.90 -8.06 6.26
C VAL A 62 -11.46 -7.30 7.51
N GLU A 63 -12.34 -7.25 8.52
CA GLU A 63 -12.05 -6.56 9.78
C GLU A 63 -10.88 -7.23 10.52
N GLY A 64 -9.92 -6.42 10.96
CA GLY A 64 -8.69 -6.87 11.62
C GLY A 64 -7.61 -7.43 10.69
N CYS A 65 -7.81 -7.43 9.36
CA CYS A 65 -6.78 -7.87 8.43
C CYS A 65 -5.74 -6.77 8.17
N HIS A 66 -4.46 -7.06 8.40
CA HIS A 66 -3.35 -6.13 8.15
C HIS A 66 -3.21 -5.76 6.66
N PHE A 67 -3.45 -6.71 5.76
CA PHE A 67 -3.35 -6.54 4.31
C PHE A 67 -4.60 -5.91 3.68
N GLY A 68 -5.71 -5.81 4.42
CA GLY A 68 -6.98 -5.33 3.88
C GLY A 68 -7.58 -6.22 2.78
N CYS A 69 -7.52 -7.55 2.93
CA CYS A 69 -8.11 -8.51 1.98
C CYS A 69 -9.58 -8.18 1.64
N HIS A 70 -9.98 -8.38 0.38
CA HIS A 70 -11.37 -8.21 -0.03
C HIS A 70 -12.21 -9.39 0.47
N PRO A 71 -13.35 -9.16 1.16
CA PRO A 71 -14.14 -10.25 1.74
C PRO A 71 -14.79 -11.18 0.72
N ASP A 72 -14.97 -10.72 -0.52
CA ASP A 72 -15.54 -11.52 -1.62
C ASP A 72 -14.49 -12.08 -2.59
N ASP A 73 -13.19 -11.98 -2.26
CA ASP A 73 -12.11 -12.49 -3.11
C ASP A 73 -11.22 -13.52 -2.36
N PRO A 74 -11.64 -14.79 -2.26
CA PRO A 74 -10.93 -15.81 -1.50
C PRO A 74 -9.56 -16.21 -2.07
N GLU A 75 -9.32 -15.96 -3.37
CA GLU A 75 -8.07 -16.32 -4.04
C GLU A 75 -6.91 -15.44 -3.52
N ASP A 76 -7.21 -14.17 -3.22
CA ASP A 76 -6.26 -13.16 -2.72
C ASP A 76 -6.27 -13.00 -1.19
N TRP A 77 -6.92 -13.90 -0.45
CA TRP A 77 -6.87 -13.86 1.01
C TRP A 77 -5.46 -14.16 1.54
N CYS A 78 -5.05 -13.41 2.55
CA CYS A 78 -3.86 -13.76 3.34
C CYS A 78 -4.11 -15.04 4.16
N ALA A 79 -3.04 -15.64 4.68
CA ALA A 79 -3.13 -16.87 5.47
C ALA A 79 -4.11 -16.75 6.66
N ASP A 80 -4.06 -15.63 7.40
CA ASP A 80 -4.97 -15.36 8.54
C ASP A 80 -6.44 -15.31 8.13
N CYS A 81 -6.77 -14.60 7.05
CA CYS A 81 -8.15 -14.52 6.56
C CYS A 81 -8.66 -15.88 6.07
N ARG A 82 -7.81 -16.67 5.39
CA ARG A 82 -8.17 -18.03 4.97
C ARG A 82 -8.46 -18.94 6.16
N GLU A 83 -7.65 -18.85 7.22
CA GLU A 83 -7.85 -19.64 8.44
C GLU A 83 -9.13 -19.22 9.18
N ARG A 84 -9.32 -17.92 9.41
CA ARG A 84 -10.52 -17.37 10.07
C ARG A 84 -11.80 -17.69 9.31
N SER A 85 -11.75 -17.73 7.97
CA SER A 85 -12.91 -18.09 7.15
C SER A 85 -13.37 -19.53 7.35
N ARG A 86 -12.50 -20.44 7.83
CA ARG A 86 -12.91 -21.82 8.15
C ARG A 86 -13.81 -21.87 9.38
N ALA A 87 -13.68 -20.90 10.28
CA ALA A 87 -14.51 -20.79 11.48
C ALA A 87 -15.88 -20.11 11.21
N GLY A 88 -16.07 -19.52 10.03
CA GLY A 88 -17.33 -18.88 9.64
C GLY A 88 -17.13 -17.68 8.72
N LYS A 89 -18.19 -16.88 8.56
CA LYS A 89 -18.16 -15.67 7.73
C LYS A 89 -17.22 -14.62 8.34
N LEU A 90 -16.34 -14.06 7.51
CA LEU A 90 -15.44 -12.99 7.94
C LEU A 90 -16.21 -11.69 8.19
N PRO A 91 -15.94 -10.98 9.29
CA PRO A 91 -16.49 -9.65 9.52
C PRO A 91 -15.95 -8.67 8.48
N VAL A 92 -16.82 -7.79 7.98
CA VAL A 92 -16.50 -6.84 6.91
C VAL A 92 -16.53 -5.42 7.47
N ALA A 93 -15.50 -4.66 7.17
CA ALA A 93 -15.41 -3.23 7.44
C ALA A 93 -15.24 -2.45 6.14
N THR A 94 -15.59 -1.17 6.19
CA THR A 94 -15.34 -0.22 5.10
C THR A 94 -14.13 0.64 5.47
N ARG A 95 -13.16 0.73 4.57
CA ARG A 95 -11.92 1.49 4.76
C ARG A 95 -11.68 2.42 3.59
N ARG A 96 -11.30 3.67 3.88
CA ARG A 96 -10.84 4.61 2.84
C ARG A 96 -9.47 4.25 2.33
N MET A 97 -9.24 4.47 1.05
CA MET A 97 -7.89 4.40 0.50
C MET A 97 -6.99 5.43 1.18
N ARG A 98 -5.77 5.03 1.51
CA ARG A 98 -4.76 5.89 2.15
C ARG A 98 -3.47 5.89 1.34
N VAL A 99 -2.66 6.92 1.56
CA VAL A 99 -1.28 6.97 1.07
C VAL A 99 -0.39 6.42 2.17
N VAL A 100 0.39 5.40 1.84
CA VAL A 100 1.41 4.80 2.70
C VAL A 100 2.75 5.32 2.22
N GLU A 101 3.51 5.94 3.11
CA GLU A 101 4.79 6.55 2.77
C GLU A 101 5.94 5.62 3.13
N LEU A 102 6.85 5.40 2.18
CA LEU A 102 8.09 4.69 2.42
C LEU A 102 9.14 5.67 2.98
N PRO A 103 9.68 5.44 4.19
CA PRO A 103 10.77 6.25 4.70
C PRO A 103 12.07 5.96 3.94
N ILE A 104 12.88 6.99 3.70
CA ILE A 104 14.14 6.91 2.93
C ILE A 104 15.12 5.89 3.50
N ASN A 105 15.16 5.72 4.83
CA ASN A 105 16.06 4.80 5.53
C ASN A 105 15.33 3.52 5.99
N ALA A 106 14.35 3.04 5.24
CA ALA A 106 13.69 1.78 5.55
C ALA A 106 14.66 0.62 5.32
N SER A 107 14.87 -0.22 6.34
CA SER A 107 15.50 -1.52 6.12
C SER A 107 14.58 -2.42 5.30
N GLU A 108 15.15 -3.41 4.61
CA GLU A 108 14.40 -4.41 3.85
C GLU A 108 13.29 -5.05 4.71
N ASP A 109 13.60 -5.50 5.92
CA ASP A 109 12.64 -6.04 6.90
C ASP A 109 11.46 -5.11 7.17
N ARG A 110 11.67 -3.79 7.18
CA ARG A 110 10.60 -2.82 7.38
C ARG A 110 9.73 -2.70 6.13
N VAL A 111 10.30 -2.89 4.95
CA VAL A 111 9.58 -2.83 3.67
C VAL A 111 8.76 -4.09 3.43
N VAL A 112 9.42 -5.25 3.45
CA VAL A 112 8.82 -6.56 3.12
C VAL A 112 8.11 -7.20 4.30
N GLY A 113 8.52 -6.89 5.52
CA GLY A 113 8.12 -7.57 6.75
C GLY A 113 9.19 -8.54 7.23
N THR A 114 9.04 -9.05 8.44
CA THR A 114 9.97 -10.02 9.03
C THR A 114 9.24 -11.19 9.67
N ILE A 115 9.96 -12.28 9.89
CA ILE A 115 9.43 -13.48 10.56
C ILE A 115 10.13 -13.55 11.92
N ASP A 116 9.35 -13.53 13.00
CA ASP A 116 9.88 -13.70 14.35
C ASP A 116 10.22 -15.19 14.58
N LEU A 117 11.50 -15.52 14.36
CA LEU A 117 12.04 -16.87 14.60
C LEU A 117 12.06 -17.21 16.10
N GLU A 118 12.19 -16.25 17.01
CA GLU A 118 12.22 -16.54 18.44
C GLU A 118 10.86 -17.01 18.93
N ALA A 119 9.78 -16.36 18.51
CA ALA A 119 8.42 -16.82 18.77
C ALA A 119 8.16 -18.19 18.11
N ALA A 120 8.70 -18.42 16.90
CA ALA A 120 8.57 -19.71 16.22
C ALA A 120 9.27 -20.85 17.00
N LEU A 121 10.41 -20.58 17.63
CA LEU A 121 11.18 -21.57 18.39
C LEU A 121 10.63 -21.80 19.81
N LYS A 122 10.16 -20.76 20.49
CA LYS A 122 9.67 -20.84 21.89
C LYS A 122 8.20 -21.25 21.97
N GLU A 123 7.36 -20.73 21.10
CA GLU A 123 5.89 -20.89 21.16
C GLU A 123 5.36 -21.82 20.05
N GLY A 124 6.23 -22.26 19.12
CA GLY A 124 5.83 -23.09 17.97
C GLY A 124 4.98 -22.35 16.94
N SER A 125 4.76 -21.05 17.11
CA SER A 125 3.93 -20.22 16.24
C SER A 125 4.80 -19.28 15.41
N ARG A 126 4.75 -19.40 14.08
CA ARG A 126 5.40 -18.45 13.16
C ARG A 126 4.62 -17.14 13.17
N ARG A 127 5.16 -16.09 13.80
CA ARG A 127 4.58 -14.75 13.74
C ARG A 127 5.27 -13.95 12.64
N PHE A 128 4.48 -13.55 11.65
CA PHE A 128 4.93 -12.62 10.62
C PHE A 128 4.59 -11.20 11.05
N GLU A 129 5.59 -10.32 11.03
CA GLU A 129 5.43 -8.90 11.25
C GLU A 129 5.29 -8.19 9.90
N PRO A 130 4.11 -7.61 9.59
CA PRO A 130 3.87 -6.98 8.30
C PRO A 130 4.72 -5.72 8.11
N GLY A 131 5.33 -5.59 6.93
CA GLY A 131 6.06 -4.40 6.51
C GLY A 131 5.19 -3.35 5.82
N VAL A 132 5.85 -2.30 5.31
CA VAL A 132 5.21 -1.20 4.56
C VAL A 132 4.43 -1.69 3.35
N LEU A 133 4.90 -2.72 2.64
CA LEU A 133 4.18 -3.31 1.50
C LEU A 133 2.84 -3.94 1.91
N ALA A 134 2.77 -4.55 3.09
CA ALA A 134 1.52 -5.10 3.60
C ALA A 134 0.50 -3.98 3.89
N GLU A 135 0.96 -2.87 4.45
CA GLU A 135 0.10 -1.69 4.68
C GLU A 135 -0.34 -1.01 3.38
N ALA A 136 0.53 -1.02 2.37
CA ALA A 136 0.31 -0.46 1.05
C ALA A 136 -0.60 -1.32 0.18
N ASN A 137 -0.89 -2.58 0.58
CA ASN A 137 -1.80 -3.43 -0.17
C ASN A 137 -3.18 -2.78 -0.30
N ARG A 138 -3.65 -2.70 -1.56
CA ARG A 138 -4.87 -1.99 -1.98
C ARG A 138 -4.91 -0.49 -1.59
N ASN A 139 -3.75 0.09 -1.31
CA ASN A 139 -3.54 1.50 -1.02
C ASN A 139 -2.52 2.08 -2.02
N ILE A 140 -2.18 3.37 -1.87
CA ILE A 140 -1.13 3.99 -2.68
C ILE A 140 0.18 3.96 -1.91
N LEU A 141 1.22 3.34 -2.46
CA LEU A 141 2.59 3.48 -1.96
C LEU A 141 3.21 4.74 -2.55
N TYR A 142 3.63 5.67 -1.68
CA TYR A 142 4.37 6.86 -2.06
C TYR A 142 5.81 6.75 -1.57
N VAL A 143 6.76 6.98 -2.48
CA VAL A 143 8.19 7.01 -2.20
C VAL A 143 8.68 8.42 -2.50
N ASP A 144 9.16 9.12 -1.48
CA ASP A 144 9.86 10.38 -1.70
C ASP A 144 11.33 10.13 -1.99
N GLU A 145 11.93 10.93 -2.86
CA GLU A 145 13.37 10.85 -3.17
C GLU A 145 13.84 9.43 -3.53
N VAL A 146 13.14 8.76 -4.45
CA VAL A 146 13.44 7.38 -4.91
C VAL A 146 14.91 7.16 -5.28
N ASN A 147 15.62 8.21 -5.68
CA ASN A 147 17.05 8.19 -6.00
C ASN A 147 17.97 8.00 -4.78
N LEU A 148 17.44 7.99 -3.56
CA LEU A 148 18.18 7.75 -2.32
C LEU A 148 17.91 6.35 -1.75
N LEU A 149 17.00 5.58 -2.35
CA LEU A 149 16.76 4.21 -1.93
C LEU A 149 17.92 3.31 -2.36
N ASP A 150 18.20 2.31 -1.52
CA ASP A 150 19.12 1.24 -1.89
C ASP A 150 18.56 0.40 -3.04
N ASP A 151 19.44 -0.05 -3.95
CA ASP A 151 19.06 -0.79 -5.17
C ASP A 151 18.17 -2.01 -4.86
N HIS A 152 18.50 -2.78 -3.81
CA HIS A 152 17.72 -3.94 -3.40
C HIS A 152 16.28 -3.62 -2.99
N ILE A 153 16.04 -2.44 -2.38
CA ILE A 153 14.68 -2.00 -2.03
C ILE A 153 13.91 -1.66 -3.30
N VAL A 154 14.55 -0.99 -4.26
CA VAL A 154 13.91 -0.64 -5.54
C VAL A 154 13.48 -1.91 -6.28
N ASP A 155 14.34 -2.92 -6.36
CA ASP A 155 14.04 -4.19 -7.01
C ASP A 155 12.83 -4.87 -6.37
N VAL A 156 12.82 -5.00 -5.04
CA VAL A 156 11.69 -5.57 -4.28
C VAL A 156 10.38 -4.81 -4.54
N LEU A 157 10.42 -3.47 -4.58
CA LEU A 157 9.24 -2.67 -4.84
C LEU A 157 8.71 -2.87 -6.26
N LEU A 158 9.60 -2.97 -7.25
CA LEU A 158 9.22 -3.20 -8.65
C LEU A 158 8.66 -4.60 -8.85
N ASP A 159 9.28 -5.61 -8.26
CA ASP A 159 8.80 -7.00 -8.30
C ASP A 159 7.44 -7.13 -7.64
N ALA A 160 7.27 -6.57 -6.43
CA ALA A 160 5.99 -6.58 -5.72
C ALA A 160 4.89 -5.84 -6.50
N ALA A 161 5.22 -4.69 -7.13
CA ALA A 161 4.26 -3.94 -7.94
C ALA A 161 3.89 -4.66 -9.24
N ALA A 162 4.82 -5.40 -9.85
CA ALA A 162 4.58 -6.15 -11.08
C ALA A 162 3.83 -7.47 -10.84
N MET A 163 4.20 -8.22 -9.80
CA MET A 163 3.61 -9.51 -9.46
C MET A 163 2.29 -9.36 -8.69
N GLY A 164 2.09 -8.23 -8.00
CA GLY A 164 0.94 -8.01 -7.10
C GLY A 164 1.03 -8.80 -5.79
N VAL A 165 2.13 -9.53 -5.56
CA VAL A 165 2.36 -10.36 -4.38
C VAL A 165 3.80 -10.18 -3.91
N ASN A 166 3.98 -10.00 -2.60
CA ASN A 166 5.29 -9.99 -1.96
C ASN A 166 5.44 -11.26 -1.09
N THR A 167 6.36 -12.14 -1.48
CA THR A 167 6.65 -13.39 -0.76
C THR A 167 7.91 -13.23 0.07
N VAL A 168 7.82 -13.48 1.37
CA VAL A 168 8.97 -13.42 2.28
C VAL A 168 9.35 -14.84 2.68
N GLU A 169 10.57 -15.24 2.31
CA GLU A 169 11.16 -16.54 2.64
C GLU A 169 12.38 -16.33 3.54
N ARG A 170 12.34 -16.88 4.76
CA ARG A 170 13.47 -16.92 5.69
C ARG A 170 13.50 -18.24 6.44
#